data_AF-A0A4R9G0Q7-F1
#
_entry.id   AF-A0A4R9G0Q7-F1
#
_cell.length_a   1.000
_cell.length_b   1.000
_cell.length_c   1.000
_cell.angle_alpha   90.00
_cell.angle_beta   90.00
_cell.angle_gamma   90.00
#
_symmetry.space_group_name_H-M   'P 1'
#
loop_
_entity.id
_entity.type
_entity.pdbx_description
1 polymer ?
#
loop_
_entity_poly.entity_id
_entity_poly.type
_entity_poly.pdbx_seq_one_letter_code
_entity_poly.pdbx_strand_id
1 'polypeptide(L)'
;MFPRDWPKRVSVLLIGFTILFFCDEIFALDFVRLKNGQIIRGKIVLEDDEKVLIAENEDFVRFLDKEFVAQVSYEKGKPAPAAVPSPLAEKKTTPPVRVSDIPQSHVETAPPNMYGPSGGSSNGNGAADTNIEVIHEVVTDFIWRGLSFSGEIANRRDNESYRAMTFVPSYQPTVTFNTPLKGLQVQFWGNFQLTERNDRDNDGRFQQYPGGPGPAYPGQGSAGSISPFSAPSPDTLNAACPYDTQNNLMTGVHSLGSTCGGNTPGFKKEQNGMKRSDGLFYAFYYNFDKTSWGTFTAGIWFYNTFQKSTAYLSPPLGAFNSQAEQGIAGANNPSTQITRLAWQEYFFFWKLPFLQWANPTVSFYTQFSQENAGLMAGKNYLSLTIGHEFFEDKFFRILPQINIGYAMSNNIVDNRNGIQDITSTLTFFFGKFFFKAANIWRPNLYMYDTDNYYGATGGYVNANNRDGKIVNPGKVNGPANQIVLDYINGSSLSDALKQSVRDSYLLQKIPAHLFWFSIGFSQSF
;
A
#
# COMPACT_ATOMS: atom_id res chain seq x y z
N MET A 1 11.43 17.23 -36.83
CA MET A 1 11.08 16.21 -37.82
C MET A 1 10.47 15.04 -37.05
N PHE A 2 9.16 15.09 -36.82
CA PHE A 2 8.42 14.06 -36.08
C PHE A 2 7.99 12.95 -37.06
N PRO A 3 8.13 11.66 -36.72
CA PRO A 3 7.63 10.62 -37.60
C PRO A 3 6.10 10.58 -37.51
N ARG A 4 5.46 10.91 -38.63
CA ARG A 4 4.12 10.43 -38.99
C ARG A 4 4.16 8.91 -38.95
N ASP A 5 3.56 8.30 -37.94
CA ASP A 5 2.82 7.03 -38.00
C ASP A 5 2.51 6.57 -36.57
N TRP A 6 1.53 7.25 -35.97
CA TRP A 6 0.93 6.87 -34.69
C TRP A 6 -0.31 6.00 -34.99
N PRO A 7 -0.35 4.70 -34.63
CA PRO A 7 -1.52 3.88 -34.94
C PRO A 7 -2.69 4.23 -34.01
N LYS A 8 -3.85 4.52 -34.63
CA LYS A 8 -5.14 4.91 -34.01
C LYS A 8 -5.67 3.99 -32.89
N ARG A 9 -5.04 2.83 -32.67
CA ARG A 9 -5.40 1.86 -31.61
C ARG A 9 -4.75 2.14 -30.25
N VAL A 10 -3.67 2.93 -30.22
CA VAL A 10 -3.00 3.34 -28.97
C VAL A 10 -3.81 4.40 -28.22
N SER A 11 -4.55 5.25 -28.94
CA SER A 11 -5.33 6.35 -28.36
C SER A 11 -6.48 5.88 -27.46
N VAL A 12 -7.14 4.77 -27.78
CA VAL A 12 -8.30 4.28 -26.99
C VAL A 12 -7.86 3.73 -25.62
N LEU A 13 -6.67 3.13 -25.54
CA LEU A 13 -6.14 2.54 -24.31
C LEU A 13 -5.36 3.55 -23.45
N LEU A 14 -4.69 4.54 -24.06
CA LEU A 14 -4.18 5.68 -23.30
C LEU A 14 -5.34 6.45 -22.66
N ILE A 15 -6.46 6.61 -23.35
CA ILE A 15 -7.69 7.21 -22.78
C ILE A 15 -8.22 6.34 -21.63
N GLY A 16 -8.26 5.00 -21.77
CA GLY A 16 -8.65 4.08 -20.69
C GLY A 16 -7.71 4.09 -19.47
N PHE A 17 -6.39 4.21 -19.68
CA PHE A 17 -5.39 4.33 -18.60
C PHE A 17 -5.39 5.72 -17.94
N THR A 18 -5.70 6.77 -18.70
CA THR A 18 -5.83 8.14 -18.16
C THR A 18 -7.10 8.25 -17.29
N ILE A 19 -8.20 7.57 -17.66
CA ILE A 19 -9.44 7.53 -16.88
C ILE A 19 -9.27 6.81 -15.53
N LEU A 20 -8.32 5.88 -15.40
CA LEU A 20 -8.06 5.16 -14.13
C LEU A 20 -6.99 5.81 -13.24
N PHE A 21 -6.13 6.66 -13.80
CA PHE A 21 -5.11 7.41 -13.03
C PHE A 21 -5.50 8.87 -12.73
N PHE A 22 -6.42 9.45 -13.50
CA PHE A 22 -6.81 10.85 -13.41
C PHE A 22 -8.34 11.00 -13.47
N CYS A 23 -9.03 10.50 -12.46
CA CYS A 23 -10.29 11.13 -12.03
C CYS A 23 -9.93 12.15 -10.96
N ASP A 24 -9.39 13.29 -11.41
CA ASP A 24 -9.81 14.64 -11.04
C ASP A 24 -8.82 15.66 -11.67
N GLU A 25 -9.38 16.56 -12.46
CA GLU A 25 -8.85 17.86 -12.91
C GLU A 25 -7.75 17.95 -14.00
N ILE A 26 -8.22 18.24 -15.23
CA ILE A 26 -7.72 19.23 -16.20
C ILE A 26 -6.19 19.24 -16.51
N PHE A 27 -5.79 18.54 -17.57
CA PHE A 27 -4.62 18.91 -18.37
C PHE A 27 -4.94 18.85 -19.87
N ALA A 28 -5.64 19.86 -20.36
CA ALA A 28 -5.66 20.27 -21.77
C ALA A 28 -6.04 21.75 -21.81
N LEU A 29 -5.10 22.64 -22.10
CA LEU A 29 -5.34 24.09 -22.10
C LEU A 29 -4.72 24.72 -23.34
N ASP A 30 -5.58 25.19 -24.25
CA ASP A 30 -5.20 26.24 -25.19
C ASP A 30 -4.68 27.46 -24.39
N PHE A 31 -3.92 28.34 -25.04
CA PHE A 31 -3.47 29.56 -24.36
C PHE A 31 -3.49 30.80 -25.26
N VAL A 32 -3.73 31.93 -24.61
CA VAL A 32 -3.67 33.27 -25.20
C VAL A 32 -2.55 34.04 -24.51
N ARG A 33 -1.56 34.48 -25.29
CA ARG A 33 -0.51 35.38 -24.82
C ARG A 33 -0.93 36.81 -25.13
N LEU A 34 -0.92 37.67 -24.12
CA LEU A 34 -1.18 39.10 -24.23
C LEU A 34 0.11 39.87 -24.58
N LYS A 35 -0.04 41.06 -25.16
CA LYS A 35 1.10 41.93 -25.54
C LYS A 35 1.94 42.38 -24.35
N ASN A 36 1.36 42.42 -23.16
CA ASN A 36 2.07 42.72 -21.90
C ASN A 36 2.88 41.52 -21.35
N GLY A 37 2.90 40.37 -22.05
CA GLY A 37 3.62 39.17 -21.66
C GLY A 37 2.84 38.18 -20.80
N GLN A 38 1.62 38.53 -20.35
CA GLN A 38 0.77 37.62 -19.57
C GLN A 38 0.26 36.47 -20.45
N ILE A 39 0.16 35.27 -19.87
CA ILE A 39 -0.37 34.07 -20.54
C ILE A 39 -1.61 33.62 -19.79
N ILE A 40 -2.72 33.52 -20.51
CA ILE A 40 -4.00 33.05 -19.98
C ILE A 40 -4.26 31.67 -20.60
N ARG A 41 -4.58 30.69 -19.76
CA ARG A 41 -4.75 29.29 -20.14
C ARG A 41 -6.20 28.89 -19.95
N GLY A 42 -6.78 28.22 -20.93
CA GLY A 42 -8.19 27.88 -20.95
C GLY A 42 -8.59 27.37 -22.32
N LYS A 43 -9.74 26.74 -22.44
CA LYS A 43 -10.27 26.32 -23.75
C LYS A 43 -10.73 27.55 -24.52
N ILE A 44 -10.22 27.76 -25.73
CA ILE A 44 -10.71 28.88 -26.57
C ILE A 44 -12.09 28.50 -27.10
N VAL A 45 -13.10 29.22 -26.64
CA VAL A 45 -14.51 28.99 -27.00
C VAL A 45 -14.84 29.69 -28.31
N LEU A 46 -14.24 30.85 -28.56
CA LEU A 46 -14.44 31.66 -29.76
C LEU A 46 -13.20 32.53 -30.03
N GLU A 47 -12.83 32.64 -31.30
CA GLU A 47 -11.88 33.63 -31.80
C GLU A 47 -12.49 34.26 -33.05
N ASP A 48 -12.81 35.55 -32.99
CA ASP A 48 -13.23 36.34 -34.15
C ASP A 48 -12.25 37.50 -34.39
N ASP A 49 -12.61 38.47 -35.24
CA ASP A 49 -11.72 39.58 -35.59
C ASP A 49 -11.58 40.64 -34.49
N GLU A 50 -12.50 40.67 -33.52
CA GLU A 50 -12.53 41.68 -32.45
C GLU A 50 -12.09 41.09 -31.10
N LYS A 51 -12.35 39.81 -30.83
CA LYS A 51 -12.18 39.22 -29.49
C LYS A 51 -11.78 37.75 -29.48
N VAL A 52 -11.31 37.33 -28.32
CA VAL A 52 -11.05 35.94 -27.95
C VAL A 52 -11.77 35.61 -26.65
N LEU A 53 -12.58 34.56 -26.64
CA LEU A 53 -13.21 34.02 -25.45
C LEU A 53 -12.47 32.78 -24.98
N ILE A 54 -12.00 32.78 -23.74
CA ILE A 54 -11.25 31.68 -23.14
C ILE A 54 -11.93 31.20 -21.85
N ALA A 55 -12.33 29.92 -21.83
CA ALA A 55 -12.88 29.27 -20.64
C ALA A 55 -11.74 28.71 -19.79
N GLU A 56 -11.42 29.34 -18.66
CA GLU A 56 -10.34 28.91 -17.76
C GLU A 56 -10.75 27.67 -16.96
N ASN A 57 -12.05 27.54 -16.65
CA ASN A 57 -12.70 26.38 -16.05
C ASN A 57 -14.18 26.32 -16.48
N GLU A 58 -14.95 25.36 -15.97
CA GLU A 58 -16.36 25.14 -16.37
C GLU A 58 -17.29 26.32 -16.03
N ASP A 59 -16.93 27.16 -15.05
CA ASP A 59 -17.77 28.25 -14.53
C ASP A 59 -17.29 29.66 -14.94
N PHE A 60 -16.11 29.77 -15.58
CA PHE A 60 -15.47 31.05 -15.82
C PHE A 60 -14.95 31.20 -17.25
N VAL A 61 -15.60 32.09 -18.01
CA VAL A 61 -15.20 32.50 -19.37
C VAL A 61 -14.69 33.94 -19.34
N ARG A 62 -13.44 34.13 -19.74
CA ARG A 62 -12.82 35.44 -19.87
C ARG A 62 -12.93 35.96 -21.29
N PHE A 63 -13.33 37.23 -21.40
CA PHE A 63 -13.30 38.03 -22.62
C PHE A 63 -11.95 38.73 -22.76
N LEU A 64 -11.33 38.63 -23.93
CA LEU A 64 -10.09 39.32 -24.27
C LEU A 64 -10.24 40.06 -25.60
N ASP A 65 -10.04 41.36 -25.59
CA ASP A 65 -10.00 42.17 -26.80
C ASP A 65 -8.77 41.83 -27.65
N LYS A 66 -8.97 41.59 -28.95
CA LYS A 66 -7.90 41.09 -29.84
C LYS A 66 -6.77 42.12 -30.00
N GLU A 67 -7.04 43.40 -29.76
CA GLU A 67 -6.02 44.45 -29.71
C GLU A 67 -4.96 44.22 -28.62
N PHE A 68 -5.29 43.53 -27.53
CA PHE A 68 -4.34 43.19 -26.45
C PHE A 68 -3.72 41.79 -26.58
N VAL A 69 -4.18 41.01 -27.54
CA VAL A 69 -3.69 39.64 -27.79
C VAL A 69 -2.47 39.68 -28.71
N ALA A 70 -1.38 39.04 -28.29
CA ALA A 70 -0.17 38.86 -29.07
C ALA A 70 -0.18 37.53 -29.84
N GLN A 71 -0.70 36.46 -29.23
CA GLN A 71 -0.72 35.13 -29.84
C GLN A 71 -1.86 34.29 -29.26
N VAL A 72 -2.52 33.53 -30.13
CA VAL A 72 -3.49 32.50 -29.78
C VAL A 72 -2.93 31.16 -30.24
N SER A 73 -2.88 30.17 -29.34
CA SER A 73 -2.33 28.84 -29.65
C SER A 73 -3.34 27.74 -29.31
N TYR A 74 -3.67 26.93 -30.31
CA TYR A 74 -4.57 25.78 -30.20
C TYR A 74 -3.78 24.48 -30.13
N GLU A 75 -4.03 23.66 -29.11
CA GLU A 75 -3.29 22.40 -28.91
C GLU A 75 -3.57 21.37 -30.04
N LYS A 76 -4.81 21.35 -30.53
CA LYS A 76 -5.26 20.41 -31.59
C LYS A 76 -5.36 21.04 -32.99
N GLY A 77 -4.78 22.23 -33.16
CA GLY A 77 -4.91 23.03 -34.38
C GLY A 77 -6.24 23.79 -34.47
N LYS A 78 -6.25 24.91 -35.20
CA LYS A 78 -7.45 25.73 -35.40
C LYS A 78 -8.50 24.90 -36.15
N PRO A 79 -9.76 24.77 -35.67
CA PRO A 79 -10.79 24.04 -36.39
C PRO A 79 -11.03 24.71 -37.76
N ALA A 80 -10.81 23.97 -38.84
CA ALA A 80 -11.00 24.45 -40.21
C ALA A 80 -12.48 24.36 -40.62
N PRO A 81 -13.00 25.31 -41.42
CA PRO A 81 -14.33 25.21 -42.03
C PRO A 81 -14.35 24.12 -43.12
N ALA A 82 -15.53 23.55 -43.37
CA ALA A 82 -15.74 22.28 -44.09
C ALA A 82 -15.62 22.31 -45.64
N ALA A 83 -15.35 21.11 -46.21
CA ALA A 83 -15.46 20.63 -47.62
C ALA A 83 -14.20 20.85 -48.53
N VAL A 84 -13.73 20.00 -49.49
CA VAL A 84 -14.19 18.89 -50.38
C VAL A 84 -12.95 18.03 -50.80
N PRO A 85 -13.01 16.74 -51.25
CA PRO A 85 -11.84 15.85 -51.39
C PRO A 85 -11.27 15.60 -52.83
N SER A 86 -10.03 15.06 -52.85
CA SER A 86 -9.31 14.20 -53.86
C SER A 86 -8.18 14.84 -54.71
N PRO A 87 -7.27 14.06 -55.36
CA PRO A 87 -6.49 12.86 -54.92
C PRO A 87 -4.99 12.85 -55.42
N LEU A 88 -4.26 11.72 -55.17
CA LEU A 88 -2.98 11.25 -55.80
C LEU A 88 -1.66 11.89 -55.30
N ALA A 89 -0.48 11.25 -55.22
CA ALA A 89 0.03 9.89 -55.40
C ALA A 89 1.48 9.79 -54.83
N GLU A 90 1.93 8.56 -54.54
CA GLU A 90 3.30 7.96 -54.59
C GLU A 90 4.58 8.80 -54.31
N LYS A 91 5.50 8.28 -53.47
CA LYS A 91 6.63 7.39 -53.89
C LYS A 91 7.57 7.05 -52.72
N LYS A 92 8.08 5.81 -52.75
CA LYS A 92 9.14 5.21 -51.91
C LYS A 92 10.52 5.85 -52.15
N THR A 93 11.35 5.93 -51.10
CA THR A 93 12.80 5.71 -51.14
C THR A 93 13.36 5.34 -49.76
N THR A 94 14.03 4.19 -49.65
CA THR A 94 14.95 3.78 -48.56
C THR A 94 16.35 4.33 -48.87
N PRO A 95 17.20 4.70 -47.88
CA PRO A 95 18.33 3.83 -47.45
C PRO A 95 18.84 4.15 -46.00
N PRO A 96 20.02 3.69 -45.52
CA PRO A 96 20.63 2.37 -45.52
C PRO A 96 20.89 1.84 -44.09
N VAL A 97 21.30 0.56 -44.03
CA VAL A 97 21.78 -0.19 -42.86
C VAL A 97 22.98 0.50 -42.19
N ARG A 98 22.95 0.63 -40.85
CA ARG A 98 24.16 0.80 -40.03
C ARG A 98 24.33 -0.40 -39.11
N VAL A 99 25.51 -1.00 -39.26
CA VAL A 99 26.12 -1.99 -38.37
C VAL A 99 26.44 -1.33 -37.03
N SER A 100 26.00 -1.94 -35.93
CA SER A 100 26.65 -1.79 -34.64
C SER A 100 26.44 -3.08 -33.86
N ASP A 101 27.39 -3.99 -34.02
CA ASP A 101 27.56 -5.18 -33.19
C ASP A 101 27.96 -4.76 -31.77
N ILE A 102 27.00 -4.80 -30.86
CA ILE A 102 27.23 -4.88 -29.41
C ILE A 102 26.22 -5.92 -28.91
N PRO A 103 26.64 -7.00 -28.21
CA PRO A 103 25.70 -7.99 -27.69
C PRO A 103 24.78 -7.30 -26.66
N GLN A 104 23.54 -7.01 -27.05
CA GLN A 104 22.50 -6.63 -26.11
C GLN A 104 22.03 -7.91 -25.42
N SER A 105 22.62 -8.23 -24.27
CA SER A 105 21.94 -9.13 -23.34
C SER A 105 20.70 -8.39 -22.82
N HIS A 106 19.54 -8.92 -23.18
CA HIS A 106 18.24 -8.44 -22.74
C HIS A 106 18.16 -8.63 -21.21
N VAL A 107 18.32 -7.55 -20.44
CA VAL A 107 18.08 -7.56 -19.00
C VAL A 107 16.58 -7.45 -18.82
N GLU A 108 15.96 -8.54 -18.39
CA GLU A 108 14.53 -8.58 -18.15
C GLU A 108 14.19 -7.77 -16.88
N THR A 109 13.86 -6.50 -17.06
CA THR A 109 13.47 -5.62 -15.95
C THR A 109 11.97 -5.70 -15.70
N ALA A 110 11.48 -6.88 -15.32
CA ALA A 110 10.14 -6.96 -14.78
C ALA A 110 10.11 -6.17 -13.44
N PRO A 111 9.15 -5.25 -13.23
CA PRO A 111 9.09 -4.48 -12.00
C PRO A 111 8.86 -5.40 -10.78
N PRO A 112 9.60 -5.20 -9.68
CA PRO A 112 9.61 -6.08 -8.48
C PRO A 112 8.32 -6.15 -7.64
N ASN A 113 7.15 -5.75 -8.15
CA ASN A 113 5.89 -5.82 -7.40
C ASN A 113 4.83 -6.71 -8.04
N MET A 114 5.18 -7.45 -9.08
CA MET A 114 4.30 -8.45 -9.67
C MET A 114 5.04 -9.78 -9.65
N TYR A 115 4.80 -10.52 -8.58
CA TYR A 115 5.41 -11.82 -8.28
C TYR A 115 4.84 -12.86 -9.22
N GLY A 116 5.30 -12.79 -10.46
CA GLY A 116 5.33 -13.83 -11.46
C GLY A 116 6.76 -13.95 -11.96
N PRO A 117 7.16 -15.08 -12.57
CA PRO A 117 8.45 -15.17 -13.25
C PRO A 117 8.54 -14.00 -14.24
N SER A 118 9.74 -13.43 -14.33
CA SER A 118 10.12 -12.66 -15.50
C SER A 118 9.86 -13.55 -16.73
N GLY A 119 9.05 -13.02 -17.65
CA GLY A 119 8.60 -13.73 -18.82
C GLY A 119 9.66 -13.85 -19.91
N GLY A 120 10.82 -14.48 -19.66
CA GLY A 120 11.69 -14.90 -20.74
C GLY A 120 13.18 -14.96 -20.46
N SER A 121 13.66 -16.15 -20.07
CA SER A 121 14.73 -16.78 -20.84
C SER A 121 14.53 -18.29 -20.88
N SER A 122 13.60 -18.72 -21.73
CA SER A 122 13.76 -19.98 -22.43
C SER A 122 14.48 -19.70 -23.75
N ASN A 123 15.69 -19.16 -23.70
CA ASN A 123 16.59 -19.32 -24.84
C ASN A 123 17.04 -20.78 -24.83
N GLY A 124 16.21 -21.61 -25.48
CA GLY A 124 16.64 -22.90 -25.98
C GLY A 124 17.77 -22.65 -26.96
N ASN A 125 19.01 -22.76 -26.48
CA ASN A 125 20.19 -23.19 -27.22
C ASN A 125 21.34 -23.37 -26.21
N GLY A 126 21.71 -24.63 -25.97
CA GLY A 126 23.01 -25.14 -25.52
C GLY A 126 23.83 -24.35 -24.47
N ALA A 127 24.13 -25.04 -23.37
CA ALA A 127 25.12 -24.75 -22.31
C ALA A 127 24.65 -23.89 -21.10
N ALA A 128 24.12 -24.59 -20.10
CA ALA A 128 24.67 -24.77 -18.75
C ALA A 128 25.30 -23.62 -17.93
N ASP A 129 24.97 -22.34 -18.17
CA ASP A 129 25.45 -21.27 -17.27
C ASP A 129 24.36 -20.73 -16.33
N THR A 130 24.72 -20.60 -15.05
CA THR A 130 23.90 -19.94 -14.04
C THR A 130 23.97 -18.44 -14.26
N ASN A 131 22.83 -17.78 -14.45
CA ASN A 131 22.74 -16.32 -14.51
C ASN A 131 22.12 -15.82 -13.20
N ILE A 132 22.72 -14.79 -12.60
CA ILE A 132 22.21 -14.15 -11.38
C ILE A 132 21.70 -12.76 -11.71
N GLU A 133 20.40 -12.54 -11.49
CA GLU A 133 19.77 -11.24 -11.64
C GLU A 133 19.58 -10.60 -10.26
N VAL A 134 19.96 -9.34 -10.12
CA VAL A 134 19.84 -8.57 -8.89
C VAL A 134 19.09 -7.28 -9.18
N ILE A 135 18.01 -7.05 -8.44
CA ILE A 135 17.27 -5.79 -8.42
C ILE A 135 17.46 -5.15 -7.06
N HIS A 136 17.89 -3.90 -7.05
CA HIS A 136 17.94 -3.05 -5.87
C HIS A 136 16.78 -2.08 -5.97
N GLU A 137 15.86 -2.08 -5.00
CA GLU A 137 14.74 -1.14 -4.98
C GLU A 137 14.64 -0.46 -3.61
N VAL A 138 14.32 0.83 -3.59
CA VAL A 138 13.84 1.53 -2.41
C VAL A 138 12.41 1.96 -2.67
N VAL A 139 11.51 1.54 -1.80
CA VAL A 139 10.06 1.84 -1.88
C VAL A 139 9.70 2.80 -0.75
N THR A 140 8.68 3.63 -0.95
CA THR A 140 8.18 4.55 0.10
C THR A 140 7.38 3.85 1.19
N ASP A 141 6.85 2.65 0.91
CA ASP A 141 6.16 1.77 1.84
C ASP A 141 6.25 0.32 1.31
N PHE A 142 6.30 -0.65 2.21
CA PHE A 142 6.16 -2.06 1.84
C PHE A 142 4.68 -2.39 1.69
N ILE A 143 4.22 -2.56 0.44
CA ILE A 143 2.84 -2.89 0.14
C ILE A 143 2.71 -4.25 -0.55
N TRP A 144 1.74 -5.04 -0.11
CA TRP A 144 1.47 -6.38 -0.61
C TRP A 144 -0.02 -6.62 -0.84
N ARG A 145 -0.45 -6.80 -2.10
CA ARG A 145 -1.86 -7.08 -2.49
C ARG A 145 -2.87 -6.14 -1.80
N GLY A 146 -2.61 -4.83 -1.83
CA GLY A 146 -3.47 -3.83 -1.17
C GLY A 146 -3.29 -3.70 0.33
N LEU A 147 -2.33 -4.39 0.96
CA LEU A 147 -2.01 -4.26 2.37
C LEU A 147 -0.73 -3.44 2.57
N SER A 148 -0.81 -2.31 3.29
CA SER A 148 0.37 -1.56 3.73
C SER A 148 0.95 -2.25 4.97
N PHE A 149 2.11 -2.88 4.81
CA PHE A 149 2.77 -3.57 5.91
C PHE A 149 3.54 -2.62 6.80
N SER A 150 4.09 -1.51 6.27
CA SER A 150 4.97 -0.63 7.05
C SER A 150 4.28 0.68 7.40
N GLY A 151 3.66 1.34 6.44
CA GLY A 151 2.97 2.61 6.63
C GLY A 151 1.88 2.56 7.70
N GLU A 152 0.99 1.57 7.65
CA GLU A 152 -0.08 1.41 8.66
C GLU A 152 0.45 0.94 10.03
N ILE A 153 1.60 0.26 10.10
CA ILE A 153 2.29 -0.01 11.37
C ILE A 153 2.88 1.30 11.94
N ALA A 154 3.54 2.09 11.11
CA ALA A 154 4.15 3.35 11.53
C ALA A 154 3.09 4.35 12.02
N ASN A 155 1.99 4.53 11.27
CA ASN A 155 0.88 5.39 11.70
C ASN A 155 0.34 5.00 13.08
N ARG A 156 0.23 3.69 13.37
CA ARG A 156 -0.15 3.23 14.72
C ARG A 156 0.87 3.61 15.77
N ARG A 157 2.14 3.43 15.47
CA ARG A 157 3.21 3.75 16.41
C ARG A 157 3.32 5.25 16.67
N ASP A 158 3.09 6.06 15.66
CA ASP A 158 3.26 7.51 15.76
C ASP A 158 1.97 8.22 16.20
N ASN A 159 0.93 7.47 16.58
CA ASN A 159 -0.41 7.99 16.88
C ASN A 159 -0.94 8.88 15.76
N GLU A 160 -0.78 8.43 14.53
CA GLU A 160 -1.27 9.12 13.35
C GLU A 160 -2.47 8.40 12.76
N SER A 161 -3.40 9.17 12.23
CA SER A 161 -4.50 8.65 11.41
C SER A 161 -3.98 7.89 10.20
N TYR A 162 -4.73 6.90 9.73
CA TYR A 162 -4.34 6.16 8.52
C TYR A 162 -4.55 7.08 7.30
N ARG A 163 -3.57 7.09 6.39
CA ARG A 163 -3.57 7.96 5.21
C ARG A 163 -3.32 7.15 3.94
N ALA A 164 -3.65 7.75 2.80
CA ALA A 164 -3.41 7.14 1.50
C ALA A 164 -1.92 6.99 1.14
N MET A 165 -1.04 7.77 1.78
CA MET A 165 0.41 7.64 1.62
C MET A 165 1.07 7.84 2.97
N THR A 166 2.00 6.95 3.30
CA THR A 166 2.88 7.08 4.47
C THR A 166 4.30 6.86 3.98
N PHE A 167 5.24 7.70 4.38
CA PHE A 167 6.63 7.60 3.94
C PHE A 167 7.47 6.88 5.00
N VAL A 168 7.56 5.55 4.87
CA VAL A 168 8.35 4.67 5.74
C VAL A 168 9.19 3.81 4.82
N PRO A 169 10.31 4.36 4.31
CA PRO A 169 10.98 3.75 3.19
C PRO A 169 11.64 2.44 3.58
N SER A 170 11.56 1.47 2.68
CA SER A 170 12.23 0.19 2.83
C SER A 170 13.09 -0.13 1.60
N TYR A 171 14.22 -0.77 1.86
CA TYR A 171 15.06 -1.35 0.84
C TYR A 171 14.62 -2.78 0.56
N GLN A 172 14.33 -3.06 -0.71
CA GLN A 172 13.78 -4.32 -1.20
C GLN A 172 14.70 -4.92 -2.27
N PRO A 173 15.77 -5.64 -1.88
CA PRO A 173 16.60 -6.35 -2.83
C PRO A 173 15.89 -7.62 -3.31
N THR A 174 15.96 -7.88 -4.61
CA THR A 174 15.56 -9.15 -5.21
C THR A 174 16.77 -9.78 -5.89
N VAL A 175 17.05 -11.04 -5.57
CA VAL A 175 18.12 -11.83 -6.19
C VAL A 175 17.48 -13.08 -6.79
N THR A 176 17.58 -13.25 -8.10
CA THR A 176 17.06 -14.41 -8.83
C THR A 176 18.23 -15.21 -9.39
N PHE A 177 18.29 -16.49 -9.03
CA PHE A 177 19.21 -17.48 -9.57
C PHE A 177 18.50 -18.27 -10.66
N ASN A 178 18.91 -18.08 -11.91
CA ASN A 178 18.51 -18.94 -13.02
C ASN A 178 19.39 -20.19 -12.98
N THR A 179 18.83 -21.33 -12.56
CA THR A 179 19.62 -22.54 -12.34
C THR A 179 19.98 -23.22 -13.68
N PRO A 180 21.01 -24.07 -13.70
CA PRO A 180 21.30 -24.89 -14.89
C PRO A 180 20.16 -25.86 -15.26
N LEU A 181 19.24 -26.16 -14.32
CA LEU A 181 18.07 -26.97 -14.60
C LEU A 181 17.03 -26.11 -15.32
N LYS A 182 16.72 -26.50 -16.56
CA LYS A 182 15.73 -25.82 -17.40
C LYS A 182 14.42 -25.61 -16.63
N GLY A 183 13.97 -24.36 -16.60
CA GLY A 183 12.71 -23.95 -15.97
C GLY A 183 12.80 -23.69 -14.47
N LEU A 184 13.82 -24.20 -13.76
CA LEU A 184 13.97 -24.00 -12.31
C LEU A 184 14.69 -22.68 -12.00
N GLN A 185 14.06 -21.85 -11.18
CA GLN A 185 14.64 -20.61 -10.64
C GLN A 185 14.50 -20.58 -9.11
N VAL A 186 15.46 -19.94 -8.45
CA VAL A 186 15.40 -19.65 -7.00
C VAL A 186 15.46 -18.14 -6.82
N GLN A 187 14.55 -17.56 -6.04
CA GLN A 187 14.52 -16.13 -5.77
C GLN A 187 14.64 -15.87 -4.28
N PHE A 188 15.34 -14.79 -3.92
CA PHE A 188 15.33 -14.16 -2.62
C PHE A 188 14.83 -12.73 -2.76
N TRP A 189 13.87 -12.32 -1.95
CA TRP A 189 13.36 -10.95 -1.94
C TRP A 189 13.29 -10.43 -0.51
N GLY A 190 14.12 -9.44 -0.19
CA GLY A 190 14.18 -8.84 1.13
C GLY A 190 13.24 -7.66 1.27
N ASN A 191 12.85 -7.36 2.51
CA ASN A 191 12.29 -6.08 2.88
C ASN A 191 13.01 -5.58 4.13
N PHE A 192 13.64 -4.42 4.07
CA PHE A 192 14.43 -3.86 5.17
C PHE A 192 14.09 -2.39 5.40
N GLN A 193 13.54 -2.07 6.57
CA GLN A 193 13.12 -0.71 6.89
C GLN A 193 14.32 0.21 7.09
N LEU A 194 14.29 1.36 6.43
CA LEU A 194 15.41 2.31 6.46
C LEU A 194 15.27 3.34 7.59
N THR A 195 14.04 3.65 8.00
CA THR A 195 13.76 4.60 9.06
C THR A 195 13.19 3.92 10.29
N GLU A 196 13.15 4.67 11.40
CA GLU A 196 12.25 4.34 12.51
C GLU A 196 12.47 2.94 13.12
N ARG A 197 13.72 2.47 13.06
CA ARG A 197 14.12 1.10 13.42
C ARG A 197 14.06 0.82 14.92
N ASN A 198 14.12 1.85 15.77
CA ASN A 198 14.20 1.71 17.21
C ASN A 198 12.81 1.73 17.87
N ASP A 199 12.75 1.10 19.05
CA ASP A 199 11.57 1.10 19.93
C ASP A 199 11.33 2.49 20.53
N ARG A 200 10.06 2.89 20.60
CA ARG A 200 9.59 4.18 21.13
C ARG A 200 8.38 3.94 22.03
N ASP A 201 8.11 4.85 22.94
CA ASP A 201 6.80 4.98 23.60
C ASP A 201 5.79 5.53 22.59
N ASN A 202 4.70 4.79 22.37
CA ASN A 202 3.65 5.13 21.43
C ASN A 202 2.31 5.44 22.07
N ASP A 203 2.05 5.10 23.33
CA ASP A 203 0.74 5.38 23.93
C ASP A 203 0.72 6.67 24.78
N GLY A 204 1.89 7.23 25.06
CA GLY A 204 2.04 8.48 25.76
C GLY A 204 1.50 8.42 27.19
N ARG A 205 1.45 7.21 27.78
CA ARG A 205 0.97 6.97 29.15
C ARG A 205 2.15 6.83 30.11
N PHE A 206 1.89 7.12 31.38
CA PHE A 206 2.84 6.83 32.46
C PHE A 206 2.69 5.37 32.88
N GLN A 207 3.44 4.48 32.26
CA GLN A 207 3.28 3.03 32.44
C GLN A 207 4.34 2.43 33.36
N GLN A 208 3.97 1.34 34.03
CA GLN A 208 4.91 0.57 34.86
C GLN A 208 5.89 -0.26 34.02
N TYR A 209 5.44 -0.75 32.87
CA TYR A 209 6.20 -1.50 31.88
C TYR A 209 5.55 -1.27 30.50
N PRO A 210 6.24 -1.58 29.38
CA PRO A 210 5.70 -1.32 28.05
C PRO A 210 4.33 -2.00 27.82
N GLY A 211 3.32 -1.21 27.43
CA GLY A 211 1.93 -1.67 27.27
C GLY A 211 1.20 -1.99 28.59
N GLY A 212 1.80 -1.64 29.73
CA GLY A 212 1.28 -1.90 31.07
C GLY A 212 0.25 -0.86 31.54
N PRO A 213 -0.37 -1.10 32.72
CA PRO A 213 -1.31 -0.15 33.29
C PRO A 213 -0.61 1.17 33.68
N GLY A 214 -1.32 2.28 33.48
CA GLY A 214 -0.77 3.61 33.72
C GLY A 214 -1.76 4.74 33.38
N PRO A 215 -1.74 5.87 34.11
CA PRO A 215 -2.57 7.02 33.75
C PRO A 215 -2.01 7.73 32.51
N ALA A 216 -2.89 8.33 31.70
CA ALA A 216 -2.49 9.21 30.61
C ALA A 216 -2.06 10.60 31.11
N TYR A 217 -2.59 11.07 32.26
CA TYR A 217 -2.27 12.38 32.83
C TYR A 217 -2.30 12.40 34.37
N PRO A 218 -1.56 13.34 35.01
CA PRO A 218 -1.63 13.61 36.45
C PRO A 218 -3.07 13.82 36.95
N GLY A 219 -3.51 13.02 37.94
CA GLY A 219 -4.83 13.19 38.56
C GLY A 219 -5.99 12.49 37.84
N GLN A 220 -5.73 11.66 36.84
CA GLN A 220 -6.76 10.77 36.25
C GLN A 220 -7.37 9.82 37.32
N GLY A 221 -6.60 9.52 38.37
CA GLY A 221 -7.01 8.74 39.52
C GLY A 221 -8.02 9.45 40.43
N SER A 222 -9.30 9.16 40.19
CA SER A 222 -10.50 9.29 41.06
C SER A 222 -11.77 9.14 40.22
N ALA A 223 -11.67 9.18 38.88
CA ALA A 223 -12.69 8.67 37.98
C ALA A 223 -12.68 7.13 38.01
N GLY A 224 -13.13 6.57 39.13
CA GLY A 224 -13.26 5.13 39.33
C GLY A 224 -14.04 4.46 38.20
N SER A 225 -13.57 3.28 37.79
CA SER A 225 -14.36 2.17 37.23
C SER A 225 -15.23 2.36 35.99
N ILE A 226 -15.14 3.44 35.20
CA ILE A 226 -16.00 3.63 34.00
C ILE A 226 -15.21 3.84 32.69
N SER A 227 -13.88 3.88 32.73
CA SER A 227 -13.06 3.86 31.51
C SER A 227 -12.62 2.41 31.21
N PRO A 228 -13.19 1.71 30.22
CA PRO A 228 -12.85 0.30 29.95
C PRO A 228 -11.44 0.09 29.36
N PHE A 229 -10.55 1.09 29.45
CA PHE A 229 -9.23 1.09 28.84
C PHE A 229 -8.07 1.31 29.84
N SER A 230 -8.35 1.19 31.14
CA SER A 230 -7.50 0.34 31.96
C SER A 230 -7.66 -1.07 31.40
N ALA A 231 -6.58 -1.69 30.89
CA ALA A 231 -6.64 -3.04 30.34
C ALA A 231 -7.55 -3.94 31.20
N PRO A 232 -8.49 -4.71 30.62
CA PRO A 232 -9.35 -5.60 31.38
C PRO A 232 -8.44 -6.65 32.01
N SER A 233 -8.19 -6.52 33.32
CA SER A 233 -7.60 -7.58 34.11
C SER A 233 -8.21 -7.55 35.51
N PRO A 234 -8.53 -8.73 36.10
CA PRO A 234 -9.47 -8.87 37.21
C PRO A 234 -8.86 -8.54 38.59
N ASP A 235 -7.62 -8.06 38.65
CA ASP A 235 -6.98 -7.76 39.93
C ASP A 235 -7.19 -6.30 40.29
N THR A 236 -8.10 -6.08 41.23
CA THR A 236 -8.26 -4.84 42.00
C THR A 236 -6.95 -4.31 42.60
N LEU A 237 -5.92 -5.16 42.74
CA LEU A 237 -4.54 -4.78 43.10
C LEU A 237 -3.82 -3.92 42.03
N ASN A 238 -4.09 -4.12 40.73
CA ASN A 238 -3.44 -3.38 39.65
C ASN A 238 -4.07 -2.00 39.38
N ALA A 239 -5.26 -1.71 39.92
CA ALA A 239 -5.89 -0.39 39.80
C ALA A 239 -5.37 0.60 40.86
N ALA A 240 -5.05 0.12 42.07
CA ALA A 240 -4.49 0.94 43.14
C ALA A 240 -3.04 1.36 42.88
N CYS A 241 -2.25 0.49 42.26
CA CYS A 241 -0.81 0.71 42.06
C CYS A 241 -0.44 1.92 41.16
N PRO A 242 -1.06 2.13 39.97
CA PRO A 242 -0.86 3.35 39.17
C PRO A 242 -1.30 4.61 39.91
N TYR A 243 -2.37 4.53 40.72
CA TYR A 243 -2.91 5.64 41.50
C TYR A 243 -1.98 6.04 42.65
N ASP A 244 -1.59 5.07 43.49
CA ASP A 244 -0.71 5.30 44.65
C ASP A 244 0.63 5.87 44.20
N THR A 245 1.18 5.34 43.11
CA THR A 245 2.48 5.82 42.60
C THR A 245 2.38 7.20 41.97
N GLN A 246 1.26 7.52 41.32
CA GLN A 246 0.98 8.87 40.83
C GLN A 246 0.83 9.86 41.99
N ASN A 247 0.09 9.49 43.04
CA ASN A 247 -0.08 10.33 44.22
C ASN A 247 1.26 10.56 44.95
N ASN A 248 2.08 9.51 45.07
CA ASN A 248 3.44 9.58 45.62
C ASN A 248 4.35 10.49 44.79
N LEU A 249 4.32 10.39 43.46
CA LEU A 249 5.06 11.29 42.57
C LEU A 249 4.60 12.75 42.73
N MET A 250 3.29 12.99 42.76
CA MET A 250 2.71 14.33 42.89
C MET A 250 2.94 14.97 44.27
N THR A 251 3.10 14.16 45.30
CA THR A 251 3.38 14.60 46.68
C THR A 251 4.87 14.68 47.01
N GLY A 252 5.75 14.39 46.04
CA GLY A 252 7.20 14.44 46.22
C GLY A 252 7.78 13.28 47.06
N VAL A 253 6.97 12.26 47.33
CA VAL A 253 7.36 11.07 48.09
C VAL A 253 7.76 9.97 47.11
N HIS A 254 9.05 9.81 46.85
CA HIS A 254 9.56 8.76 45.94
C HIS A 254 9.53 7.33 46.54
N SER A 255 8.74 7.07 47.58
CA SER A 255 8.62 5.72 48.13
C SER A 255 7.74 4.87 47.22
N LEU A 256 8.34 3.87 46.59
CA LEU A 256 7.64 2.78 45.91
C LEU A 256 6.80 2.06 46.95
N GLY A 257 5.48 2.24 46.92
CA GLY A 257 4.59 1.40 47.72
C GLY A 257 4.86 -0.07 47.38
N SER A 258 4.76 -0.96 48.37
CA SER A 258 4.89 -2.40 48.20
C SER A 258 3.89 -3.00 47.19
N THR A 259 2.93 -2.20 46.73
CA THR A 259 1.84 -2.53 45.80
C THR A 259 2.25 -2.63 44.32
N CYS A 260 3.44 -2.17 43.92
CA CYS A 260 3.86 -2.11 42.51
C CYS A 260 5.09 -2.96 42.14
N GLY A 261 5.49 -3.90 43.00
CA GLY A 261 6.67 -4.73 42.77
C GLY A 261 7.98 -3.94 42.57
N GLY A 262 8.02 -2.66 42.97
CA GLY A 262 9.18 -1.77 42.83
C GLY A 262 9.35 -1.05 41.49
N ASN A 263 8.40 -1.18 40.54
CA ASN A 263 8.50 -0.49 39.25
C ASN A 263 8.02 0.97 39.33
N THR A 264 8.80 1.90 38.77
CA THR A 264 8.40 3.31 38.62
C THR A 264 7.60 3.53 37.33
N PRO A 265 6.38 4.10 37.41
CA PRO A 265 5.65 4.61 36.26
C PRO A 265 6.48 5.65 35.51
N GLY A 266 6.46 5.57 34.20
CA GLY A 266 7.15 6.51 33.32
C GLY A 266 6.84 6.19 31.87
N PHE A 267 7.44 6.96 30.97
CA PHE A 267 7.37 6.66 29.54
C PHE A 267 8.22 5.42 29.26
N LYS A 268 7.60 4.38 28.69
CA LYS A 268 8.24 3.07 28.44
C LYS A 268 8.25 2.83 26.94
N LYS A 269 9.37 2.32 26.43
CA LYS A 269 9.47 2.00 25.00
C LYS A 269 8.75 0.69 24.71
N GLU A 270 7.73 0.67 23.87
CA GLU A 270 7.12 -0.58 23.39
C GLU A 270 7.94 -1.20 22.28
N GLN A 271 7.75 -2.50 22.07
CA GLN A 271 8.44 -3.27 21.03
C GLN A 271 7.86 -3.01 19.63
N ASN A 272 7.87 -1.76 19.21
CA ASN A 272 7.18 -1.26 18.03
C ASN A 272 8.11 -0.70 16.94
N GLY A 273 9.44 -0.81 17.09
CA GLY A 273 10.41 -0.36 16.09
C GLY A 273 10.29 -1.09 14.75
N MET A 274 10.48 -0.35 13.64
CA MET A 274 10.23 -0.83 12.26
C MET A 274 11.15 -1.96 11.80
N LYS A 275 12.29 -2.20 12.47
CA LYS A 275 13.16 -3.36 12.22
C LYS A 275 12.43 -4.72 12.32
N ARG A 276 11.25 -4.77 12.94
CA ARG A 276 10.38 -5.96 13.03
C ARG A 276 9.57 -6.22 11.77
N SER A 277 9.46 -5.23 10.89
CA SER A 277 8.94 -5.42 9.53
C SER A 277 10.03 -5.87 8.55
N ASP A 278 11.26 -6.06 9.04
CA ASP A 278 12.33 -6.63 8.24
C ASP A 278 12.07 -8.12 8.02
N GLY A 279 12.18 -8.57 6.78
CA GLY A 279 11.99 -9.97 6.45
C GLY A 279 12.58 -10.37 5.11
N LEU A 280 12.52 -11.67 4.85
CA LEU A 280 13.01 -12.28 3.63
C LEU A 280 11.98 -13.26 3.11
N PHE A 281 11.66 -13.08 1.84
CA PHE A 281 11.00 -14.04 1.00
C PHE A 281 12.06 -14.88 0.31
N TYR A 282 11.86 -16.19 0.26
CA TYR A 282 12.59 -17.06 -0.65
C TYR A 282 11.63 -17.98 -1.37
N ALA A 283 11.85 -18.20 -2.66
CA ALA A 283 10.90 -18.86 -3.53
C ALA A 283 11.59 -19.77 -4.55
N PHE A 284 10.89 -20.85 -4.90
CA PHE A 284 11.29 -21.79 -5.93
C PHE A 284 10.23 -21.75 -7.03
N TYR A 285 10.67 -21.53 -8.27
CA TYR A 285 9.80 -21.43 -9.44
C TYR A 285 10.16 -22.55 -10.41
N TYR A 286 9.14 -23.11 -11.04
CA TYR A 286 9.29 -23.97 -12.20
C TYR A 286 8.47 -23.42 -13.35
N ASN A 287 9.15 -22.91 -14.37
CA ASN A 287 8.58 -22.44 -15.62
C ASN A 287 8.45 -23.62 -16.58
N PHE A 288 7.20 -23.96 -16.93
CA PHE A 288 6.91 -25.01 -17.89
C PHE A 288 7.17 -24.54 -19.31
N ASP A 289 7.47 -25.49 -20.19
CA ASP A 289 7.59 -25.21 -21.62
C ASP A 289 6.28 -24.62 -22.18
N LYS A 290 6.42 -23.69 -23.12
CA LYS A 290 5.28 -23.03 -23.76
C LYS A 290 4.40 -24.07 -24.46
N THR A 291 3.11 -24.03 -24.17
CA THR A 291 2.09 -24.89 -24.78
C THR A 291 1.17 -24.06 -25.68
N SER A 292 0.25 -24.72 -26.40
CA SER A 292 -0.85 -24.04 -27.10
C SER A 292 -1.77 -23.26 -26.16
N TRP A 293 -1.82 -23.65 -24.88
CA TRP A 293 -2.59 -23.00 -23.83
C TRP A 293 -1.86 -21.83 -23.19
N GLY A 294 -0.63 -21.52 -23.61
CA GLY A 294 0.20 -20.46 -23.00
C GLY A 294 1.36 -21.02 -22.19
N THR A 295 1.89 -20.19 -21.30
CA THR A 295 3.01 -20.54 -20.43
C THR A 295 2.51 -20.66 -19.00
N PHE A 296 2.93 -21.73 -18.33
CA PHE A 296 2.59 -21.99 -16.94
C PHE A 296 3.82 -21.87 -16.07
N THR A 297 3.62 -21.37 -14.86
CA THR A 297 4.65 -21.36 -13.84
C THR A 297 4.04 -21.75 -12.52
N ALA A 298 4.68 -22.67 -11.82
CA ALA A 298 4.26 -23.07 -10.49
C ALA A 298 5.41 -22.94 -9.52
N GLY A 299 5.10 -22.84 -8.25
CA GLY A 299 6.13 -22.78 -7.24
C GLY A 299 5.60 -22.62 -5.83
N ILE A 300 6.56 -22.40 -4.94
CA ILE A 300 6.33 -22.17 -3.53
C ILE A 300 7.21 -21.02 -3.09
N TRP A 301 6.69 -20.20 -2.20
CA TRP A 301 7.44 -19.15 -1.54
C TRP A 301 7.31 -19.27 -0.02
N PHE A 302 8.26 -18.67 0.69
CA PHE A 302 8.30 -18.66 2.14
C PHE A 302 8.65 -17.25 2.57
N TYR A 303 7.86 -16.67 3.47
CA TYR A 303 8.20 -15.41 4.11
C TYR A 303 8.60 -15.64 5.56
N ASN A 304 9.68 -15.00 5.99
CA ASN A 304 10.07 -14.97 7.40
C ASN A 304 10.49 -13.56 7.82
N THR A 305 9.91 -13.06 8.91
CA THR A 305 10.39 -11.85 9.58
C THR A 305 11.62 -12.16 10.42
N PHE A 306 12.65 -11.32 10.39
CA PHE A 306 13.89 -11.57 11.13
C PHE A 306 13.76 -11.31 12.63
N GLN A 307 12.93 -10.34 13.02
CA GLN A 307 12.73 -9.97 14.42
C GLN A 307 11.28 -10.22 14.79
N LYS A 308 11.07 -11.31 15.52
CA LYS A 308 9.74 -11.64 16.03
C LYS A 308 9.31 -10.55 17.00
N SER A 309 8.20 -9.90 16.69
CA SER A 309 7.56 -9.00 17.64
C SER A 309 6.74 -9.83 18.61
N THR A 310 7.07 -9.75 19.89
CA THR A 310 6.15 -10.12 20.96
C THR A 310 5.29 -8.92 21.37
N ALA A 311 5.10 -7.91 20.50
CA ALA A 311 4.34 -6.69 20.85
C ALA A 311 2.88 -6.93 21.27
N TYR A 312 2.42 -8.18 21.25
CA TYR A 312 1.15 -8.62 21.85
C TYR A 312 1.30 -9.87 22.72
N LEU A 313 2.49 -10.14 23.26
CA LEU A 313 2.56 -10.81 24.55
C LEU A 313 2.15 -9.78 25.59
N SER A 314 0.84 -9.57 25.72
CA SER A 314 0.31 -9.48 27.07
C SER A 314 0.89 -10.69 27.81
N PRO A 315 1.44 -10.54 29.03
CA PRO A 315 1.53 -11.67 29.94
C PRO A 315 0.18 -12.40 29.93
N PRO A 316 0.07 -13.68 30.30
CA PRO A 316 -1.21 -14.38 30.39
C PRO A 316 -2.05 -13.74 31.51
N LEU A 317 -2.56 -12.54 31.26
CA LEU A 317 -3.55 -11.84 32.03
C LEU A 317 -4.83 -12.50 31.55
N GLY A 318 -5.18 -13.59 32.25
CA GLY A 318 -6.32 -14.46 31.99
C GLY A 318 -7.67 -13.77 32.13
N ALA A 319 -7.89 -12.72 31.35
CA ALA A 319 -9.18 -12.11 31.13
C ALA A 319 -9.39 -11.98 29.63
N PHE A 320 -10.23 -12.88 29.13
CA PHE A 320 -10.84 -12.88 27.81
C PHE A 320 -11.32 -11.46 27.48
N ASN A 321 -10.82 -10.88 26.40
CA ASN A 321 -11.51 -9.75 25.79
C ASN A 321 -12.72 -10.32 25.04
N SER A 322 -13.84 -10.45 25.73
CA SER A 322 -15.12 -10.93 25.19
C SER A 322 -15.71 -10.01 24.10
N GLN A 323 -15.11 -8.84 23.85
CA GLN A 323 -15.44 -7.98 22.71
C GLN A 323 -14.45 -8.12 21.53
N ALA A 324 -13.25 -8.67 21.77
CA ALA A 324 -12.38 -9.18 20.70
C ALA A 324 -12.83 -10.59 20.23
N GLU A 325 -13.66 -11.28 21.03
CA GLU A 325 -14.53 -12.36 20.55
C GLU A 325 -15.62 -11.78 19.64
N GLN A 326 -15.26 -11.36 18.44
CA GLN A 326 -16.25 -11.16 17.38
C GLN A 326 -16.77 -12.54 16.91
N GLY A 327 -17.64 -13.14 17.71
CA GLY A 327 -18.69 -14.04 17.23
C GLY A 327 -18.47 -15.56 17.30
N ILE A 328 -17.48 -16.08 18.04
CA ILE A 328 -17.31 -17.53 18.22
C ILE A 328 -17.15 -17.86 19.70
N ALA A 329 -18.24 -18.34 20.32
CA ALA A 329 -18.15 -18.95 21.64
C ALA A 329 -17.21 -20.17 21.56
N GLY A 330 -16.06 -20.10 22.24
CA GLY A 330 -15.12 -21.22 22.36
C GLY A 330 -13.87 -21.16 21.48
N ALA A 331 -13.61 -20.05 20.77
CA ALA A 331 -12.31 -19.81 20.17
C ALA A 331 -11.33 -19.33 21.25
N ASN A 332 -10.71 -20.28 21.96
CA ASN A 332 -9.64 -20.04 22.94
C ASN A 332 -8.43 -19.37 22.30
N ASN A 333 -8.49 -18.07 22.04
CA ASN A 333 -7.34 -17.27 21.64
C ASN A 333 -6.86 -16.45 22.86
N PRO A 334 -5.93 -16.98 23.68
CA PRO A 334 -5.38 -16.30 24.87
C PRO A 334 -4.45 -15.11 24.50
N SER A 335 -4.69 -14.52 23.34
CA SER A 335 -3.62 -13.99 22.51
C SER A 335 -4.22 -12.95 21.58
N THR A 336 -4.00 -11.68 21.91
CA THR A 336 -4.03 -10.55 20.98
C THR A 336 -2.88 -10.66 19.96
N GLN A 337 -2.31 -11.85 19.75
CA GLN A 337 -1.03 -12.09 19.09
C GLN A 337 -1.18 -12.03 17.57
N ILE A 338 -1.00 -10.84 17.01
CA ILE A 338 -0.65 -10.72 15.59
C ILE A 338 0.82 -11.13 15.45
N THR A 339 1.04 -12.42 15.34
CA THR A 339 2.31 -12.98 14.93
C THR A 339 2.29 -13.12 13.40
N ARG A 340 2.57 -12.06 12.64
CA ARG A 340 2.86 -12.17 11.18
C ARG A 340 4.27 -12.75 11.01
N LEU A 341 4.48 -13.98 11.44
CA LEU A 341 5.81 -14.52 11.77
C LEU A 341 6.38 -15.46 10.72
N ALA A 342 5.55 -16.12 9.93
CA ALA A 342 5.97 -16.89 8.77
C ALA A 342 4.73 -17.39 8.03
N TRP A 343 4.69 -17.23 6.72
CA TRP A 343 3.68 -17.89 5.90
C TRP A 343 4.29 -18.55 4.69
N GLN A 344 3.59 -19.57 4.22
CA GLN A 344 3.92 -20.35 3.05
C GLN A 344 2.78 -20.17 2.06
N GLU A 345 3.10 -19.89 0.81
CA GLU A 345 2.11 -19.98 -0.26
C GLU A 345 2.63 -20.84 -1.41
N TYR A 346 1.71 -21.60 -1.98
CA TYR A 346 1.89 -22.18 -3.29
C TYR A 346 1.27 -21.25 -4.31
N PHE A 347 1.89 -21.16 -5.47
CA PHE A 347 1.40 -20.32 -6.53
C PHE A 347 1.38 -21.04 -7.87
N PHE A 348 0.48 -20.57 -8.72
CA PHE A 348 0.32 -21.00 -10.09
C PHE A 348 0.02 -19.78 -10.96
N PHE A 349 0.83 -19.56 -11.97
CA PHE A 349 0.69 -18.46 -12.93
C PHE A 349 0.46 -19.03 -14.31
N TRP A 350 -0.45 -18.38 -15.03
CA TRP A 350 -0.83 -18.74 -16.37
C TRP A 350 -0.80 -17.49 -17.25
N LYS A 351 0.26 -17.39 -18.05
CA LYS A 351 0.39 -16.36 -19.08
C LYS A 351 -0.43 -16.80 -20.30
N LEU A 352 -1.50 -16.07 -20.58
CA LEU A 352 -2.48 -16.45 -21.60
C LEU A 352 -1.87 -16.29 -23.01
N PRO A 353 -2.21 -17.17 -23.96
CA PRO A 353 -1.64 -17.15 -25.30
C PRO A 353 -2.32 -16.13 -26.22
N PHE A 354 -3.39 -15.49 -25.76
CA PHE A 354 -4.15 -14.46 -26.48
C PHE A 354 -3.87 -13.08 -25.89
N LEU A 355 -4.14 -12.02 -26.67
CA LEU A 355 -3.81 -10.64 -26.31
C LEU A 355 -2.35 -10.47 -25.85
N GLN A 356 -1.42 -11.17 -26.52
CA GLN A 356 0.02 -11.19 -26.16
C GLN A 356 0.63 -9.80 -26.06
N TRP A 357 0.14 -8.85 -26.87
CA TRP A 357 0.43 -7.42 -26.76
C TRP A 357 0.35 -6.89 -25.31
N ALA A 358 -0.67 -7.31 -24.55
CA ALA A 358 -0.94 -6.83 -23.20
C ALA A 358 -0.52 -7.83 -22.10
N ASN A 359 0.23 -8.87 -22.47
CA ASN A 359 0.78 -9.89 -21.57
C ASN A 359 -0.16 -10.34 -20.43
N PRO A 360 -1.41 -10.74 -20.72
CA PRO A 360 -2.37 -11.09 -19.68
C PRO A 360 -1.89 -12.34 -18.92
N THR A 361 -1.88 -12.23 -17.59
CA THR A 361 -1.46 -13.30 -16.68
C THR A 361 -2.50 -13.52 -15.61
N VAL A 362 -2.97 -14.76 -15.48
CA VAL A 362 -3.80 -15.18 -14.35
C VAL A 362 -2.89 -15.77 -13.29
N SER A 363 -2.98 -15.28 -12.07
CA SER A 363 -2.15 -15.73 -10.95
C SER A 363 -3.01 -16.19 -9.79
N PHE A 364 -2.80 -17.43 -9.35
CA PHE A 364 -3.43 -18.01 -8.19
C PHE A 364 -2.38 -18.27 -7.10
N TYR A 365 -2.71 -17.87 -5.88
CA TYR A 365 -1.89 -18.10 -4.69
C TYR A 365 -2.77 -18.73 -3.62
N THR A 366 -2.24 -19.74 -2.94
CA THR A 366 -2.89 -20.38 -1.80
C THR A 366 -1.95 -20.34 -0.61
N GLN A 367 -2.39 -19.65 0.44
CA GLN A 367 -1.67 -19.44 1.68
C GLN A 367 -2.09 -20.45 2.73
N PHE A 368 -1.09 -21.09 3.32
CA PHE A 368 -1.24 -21.84 4.56
C PHE A 368 -0.41 -21.12 5.62
N SER A 369 -1.10 -20.66 6.66
CA SER A 369 -0.48 -19.97 7.78
C SER A 369 -0.87 -20.67 9.09
N GLN A 370 0.13 -20.92 9.94
CA GLN A 370 -0.10 -21.32 11.34
C GLN A 370 -0.28 -20.10 12.26
N GLU A 371 -0.35 -18.90 11.69
CA GLU A 371 -0.59 -17.66 12.42
C GLU A 371 -1.98 -17.66 13.11
N ASN A 372 -2.14 -16.85 14.16
CA ASN A 372 -3.31 -16.82 15.04
C ASN A 372 -3.55 -18.12 15.83
N ALA A 373 -2.52 -18.60 16.54
CA ALA A 373 -2.63 -19.72 17.49
C ALA A 373 -3.19 -21.03 16.89
N GLY A 374 -2.91 -21.31 15.61
CA GLY A 374 -3.38 -22.53 14.95
C GLY A 374 -4.82 -22.47 14.42
N LEU A 375 -5.44 -21.30 14.41
CA LEU A 375 -6.71 -21.06 13.71
C LEU A 375 -6.45 -21.02 12.20
N MET A 376 -6.27 -22.20 11.59
CA MET A 376 -6.03 -22.49 10.17
C MET A 376 -6.52 -21.36 9.24
N ALA A 377 -5.67 -20.35 9.01
CA ALA A 377 -6.03 -19.18 8.24
C ALA A 377 -5.64 -19.43 6.78
N GLY A 378 -6.46 -20.21 6.09
CA GLY A 378 -6.31 -20.42 4.66
C GLY A 378 -6.76 -19.17 3.90
N LYS A 379 -5.88 -18.57 3.11
CA LYS A 379 -6.24 -17.46 2.23
C LYS A 379 -5.84 -17.77 0.81
N ASN A 380 -6.77 -17.63 -0.13
CA ASN A 380 -6.48 -17.72 -1.54
C ASN A 380 -6.56 -16.34 -2.17
N TYR A 381 -5.71 -16.09 -3.15
CA TYR A 381 -5.70 -14.87 -3.94
C TYR A 381 -5.65 -15.24 -5.42
N LEU A 382 -6.69 -14.86 -6.15
CA LEU A 382 -6.76 -14.98 -7.59
C LEU A 382 -6.60 -13.58 -8.18
N SER A 383 -5.74 -13.44 -9.18
CA SER A 383 -5.52 -12.14 -9.81
C SER A 383 -5.40 -12.24 -11.32
N LEU A 384 -5.80 -11.16 -11.98
CA LEU A 384 -5.59 -10.92 -13.39
C LEU A 384 -4.70 -9.70 -13.55
N THR A 385 -3.55 -9.89 -14.17
CA THR A 385 -2.58 -8.85 -14.48
C THR A 385 -2.56 -8.61 -15.98
N ILE A 386 -2.56 -7.34 -16.38
CA ILE A 386 -2.42 -6.91 -17.78
C ILE A 386 -1.41 -5.76 -17.81
N GLY A 387 -0.48 -5.79 -18.74
CA GLY A 387 0.52 -4.73 -18.88
C GLY A 387 1.20 -4.77 -20.24
N HIS A 388 1.67 -3.61 -20.69
CA HIS A 388 2.39 -3.52 -21.95
C HIS A 388 3.62 -2.62 -21.80
N GLU A 389 4.77 -3.11 -22.23
CA GLU A 389 6.02 -2.35 -22.24
C GLU A 389 6.23 -1.62 -23.56
N PHE A 390 6.09 -0.29 -23.52
CA PHE A 390 6.38 0.57 -24.65
C PHE A 390 7.88 0.83 -24.79
N PHE A 391 8.33 0.88 -26.04
CA PHE A 391 9.73 1.13 -26.41
C PHE A 391 10.69 0.07 -25.86
N GLU A 392 10.25 -1.19 -25.87
CA GLU A 392 11.10 -2.35 -25.60
C GLU A 392 12.44 -2.24 -26.37
N ASP A 393 13.53 -2.68 -25.74
CA ASP A 393 14.92 -2.56 -26.20
C ASP A 393 15.48 -1.12 -26.32
N LYS A 394 14.73 -0.09 -25.94
CA LYS A 394 15.24 1.30 -25.89
C LYS A 394 15.79 1.65 -24.51
N PHE A 395 16.63 2.69 -24.48
CA PHE A 395 17.13 3.23 -23.22
C PHE A 395 15.99 3.72 -22.31
N PHE A 396 15.02 4.41 -22.89
CA PHE A 396 13.83 4.87 -22.18
C PHE A 396 12.64 3.97 -22.53
N ARG A 397 12.01 3.39 -21.50
CA ARG A 397 10.90 2.44 -21.63
C ARG A 397 9.81 2.77 -20.63
N ILE A 398 8.57 2.44 -20.96
CA ILE A 398 7.41 2.72 -20.11
C ILE A 398 6.57 1.46 -19.99
N LEU A 399 6.26 1.04 -18.77
CA LEU A 399 5.40 -0.10 -18.48
C LEU A 399 4.22 0.34 -17.60
N PRO A 400 3.09 0.71 -18.22
CA PRO A 400 1.80 0.72 -17.56
C PRO A 400 1.29 -0.71 -17.32
N GLN A 401 0.72 -0.93 -16.14
CA GLN A 401 0.22 -2.23 -15.72
C GLN A 401 -0.97 -2.07 -14.77
N ILE A 402 -1.93 -2.99 -14.87
CA ILE A 402 -3.07 -3.09 -13.96
C ILE A 402 -3.16 -4.53 -13.45
N ASN A 403 -3.41 -4.68 -12.16
CA ASN A 403 -3.72 -5.92 -11.49
C ASN A 403 -5.07 -5.82 -10.81
N ILE A 404 -5.89 -6.85 -10.93
CA ILE A 404 -7.16 -6.98 -10.19
C ILE A 404 -7.06 -8.23 -9.34
N GLY A 405 -7.17 -8.08 -8.03
CA GLY A 405 -7.05 -9.14 -7.05
C GLY A 405 -8.38 -9.49 -6.37
N TYR A 406 -8.75 -10.77 -6.40
CA TYR A 406 -9.86 -11.33 -5.65
C TYR A 406 -9.32 -12.25 -4.56
N ALA A 407 -9.69 -11.98 -3.31
CA ALA A 407 -9.28 -12.80 -2.18
C ALA A 407 -10.43 -13.65 -1.64
N MET A 408 -10.06 -14.81 -1.13
CA MET A 408 -10.95 -15.81 -0.53
C MET A 408 -10.30 -16.28 0.77
N SER A 409 -10.71 -15.70 1.89
CA SER A 409 -10.27 -16.16 3.21
C SER A 409 -11.22 -17.24 3.71
N ASN A 410 -10.70 -18.43 3.95
CA ASN A 410 -11.38 -19.52 4.65
C ASN A 410 -10.77 -19.65 6.04
N ASN A 411 -11.00 -18.64 6.87
CA ASN A 411 -10.58 -18.63 8.28
C ASN A 411 -11.82 -18.35 9.15
N ILE A 412 -11.81 -18.84 10.39
CA ILE A 412 -12.98 -18.71 11.27
C ILE A 412 -13.21 -17.25 11.72
N VAL A 413 -12.16 -16.41 11.69
CA VAL A 413 -12.18 -15.06 12.27
C VAL A 413 -12.60 -13.97 11.26
N ASP A 414 -12.06 -13.98 10.04
CA ASP A 414 -12.37 -12.96 9.04
C ASP A 414 -13.41 -13.47 8.03
N ASN A 415 -13.32 -14.71 7.53
CA ASN A 415 -14.18 -15.33 6.51
C ASN A 415 -14.70 -14.33 5.44
N ARG A 416 -13.77 -13.57 4.84
CA ARG A 416 -14.08 -12.52 3.85
C ARG A 416 -13.64 -12.92 2.47
N ASN A 417 -14.47 -12.55 1.49
CA ASN A 417 -14.20 -12.76 0.09
C ASN A 417 -14.67 -11.54 -0.72
N GLY A 418 -13.93 -11.23 -1.78
CA GLY A 418 -14.22 -10.07 -2.60
C GLY A 418 -13.01 -9.58 -3.38
N ILE A 419 -13.22 -8.55 -4.20
CA ILE A 419 -12.13 -7.81 -4.84
C ILE A 419 -11.36 -7.11 -3.73
N GLN A 420 -10.16 -7.61 -3.44
CA GLN A 420 -9.29 -7.08 -2.41
C GLN A 420 -8.65 -5.79 -2.91
N ASP A 421 -8.09 -5.80 -4.11
CA ASP A 421 -7.33 -4.67 -4.64
C ASP A 421 -7.44 -4.55 -6.16
N ILE A 422 -7.36 -3.31 -6.63
CA ILE A 422 -7.07 -2.97 -8.03
C ILE A 422 -5.80 -2.11 -8.00
N THR A 423 -4.69 -2.69 -8.42
CA THR A 423 -3.39 -2.05 -8.39
C THR A 423 -3.02 -1.57 -9.79
N SER A 424 -2.85 -0.27 -9.95
CA SER A 424 -2.37 0.35 -11.18
C SER A 424 -0.94 0.85 -10.98
N THR A 425 -0.03 0.44 -11.87
CA THR A 425 1.39 0.76 -11.78
C THR A 425 1.86 1.40 -13.07
N LEU A 426 2.72 2.40 -12.95
CA LEU A 426 3.44 3.01 -14.06
C LEU A 426 4.94 2.97 -13.74
N THR A 427 5.69 2.23 -14.55
CA THR A 427 7.15 2.13 -14.41
C THR A 427 7.84 2.83 -15.58
N PHE A 428 8.82 3.68 -15.29
CA PHE A 428 9.71 4.32 -16.24
C PHE A 428 11.10 3.73 -16.10
N PHE A 429 11.69 3.28 -17.20
CA PHE A 429 13.05 2.75 -17.22
C PHE A 429 14.01 3.71 -17.91
N PHE A 430 15.23 3.78 -17.41
CA PHE A 430 16.36 4.53 -17.96
C PHE A 430 17.59 3.61 -17.95
N GLY A 431 17.69 2.79 -19.00
CA GLY A 431 18.62 1.67 -19.05
C GLY A 431 18.33 0.67 -17.93
N LYS A 432 19.26 0.57 -16.97
CA LYS A 432 19.17 -0.31 -15.80
C LYS A 432 18.45 0.32 -14.60
N PHE A 433 18.23 1.63 -14.61
CA PHE A 433 17.50 2.32 -13.55
C PHE A 433 16.01 2.32 -13.85
N PHE A 434 15.19 2.35 -12.81
CA PHE A 434 13.75 2.56 -12.96
C PHE A 434 13.19 3.44 -11.84
N PHE A 435 12.10 4.12 -12.18
CA PHE A 435 11.20 4.79 -11.25
C PHE A 435 9.81 4.20 -11.44
N LYS A 436 9.09 4.00 -10.35
CA LYS A 436 7.75 3.40 -10.35
C LYS A 436 6.82 4.21 -9.48
N ALA A 437 5.62 4.44 -9.98
CA ALA A 437 4.50 4.98 -9.22
C ALA A 437 3.36 3.98 -9.26
N ALA A 438 2.69 3.78 -8.13
CA ALA A 438 1.58 2.86 -8.04
C ALA A 438 0.43 3.44 -7.20
N ASN A 439 -0.79 3.15 -7.63
CA ASN A 439 -2.03 3.42 -6.94
C ASN A 439 -2.74 2.09 -6.70
N ILE A 440 -3.08 1.81 -5.45
CA ILE A 440 -3.86 0.65 -5.08
C ILE A 440 -5.22 1.13 -4.59
N TRP A 441 -6.25 0.75 -5.33
CA TRP A 441 -7.63 0.98 -4.94
C TRP A 441 -8.17 -0.25 -4.23
N ARG A 442 -8.80 -0.03 -3.07
CA ARG A 442 -9.49 -1.01 -2.23
C ARG A 442 -11.00 -0.86 -2.47
N PRO A 443 -11.58 -1.50 -3.50
CA PRO A 443 -12.99 -1.28 -3.85
C PRO A 443 -13.95 -1.80 -2.79
N ASN A 444 -13.55 -2.84 -2.05
CA ASN A 444 -14.35 -3.40 -0.97
C ASN A 444 -13.66 -3.22 0.38
N LEU A 445 -13.96 -2.13 1.09
CA LEU A 445 -13.37 -1.84 2.40
C LEU A 445 -13.72 -2.87 3.47
N TYR A 446 -14.80 -3.63 3.29
CA TYR A 446 -15.10 -4.80 4.12
C TYR A 446 -13.93 -5.79 4.15
N MET A 447 -13.10 -5.89 3.11
CA MET A 447 -11.93 -6.79 3.13
C MET A 447 -10.86 -6.37 4.16
N TYR A 448 -10.88 -5.12 4.60
CA TYR A 448 -9.88 -4.49 5.47
C TYR A 448 -10.43 -4.07 6.83
N ASP A 449 -11.76 -4.02 6.98
CA ASP A 449 -12.50 -3.64 8.18
C ASP A 449 -12.45 -4.74 9.25
N THR A 450 -11.24 -5.00 9.74
CA THR A 450 -10.94 -6.00 10.75
C THR A 450 -9.78 -5.55 11.61
N ASP A 451 -9.96 -5.67 12.93
CA ASP A 451 -8.90 -5.43 13.90
C ASP A 451 -7.79 -6.50 13.82
N ASN A 452 -8.00 -7.63 13.13
CA ASN A 452 -6.89 -8.56 12.82
C ASN A 452 -5.85 -7.93 11.89
N TYR A 453 -6.30 -7.04 11.01
CA TYR A 453 -5.43 -6.39 10.05
C TYR A 453 -4.77 -5.15 10.66
N TYR A 454 -5.57 -4.27 11.27
CA TYR A 454 -5.10 -3.01 11.87
C TYR A 454 -4.70 -3.12 13.35
N GLY A 455 -4.92 -4.24 14.03
CA GLY A 455 -4.67 -4.40 15.47
C GLY A 455 -5.63 -3.60 16.35
N ALA A 456 -5.86 -4.07 17.58
CA ALA A 456 -6.60 -3.33 18.60
C ALA A 456 -5.73 -2.18 19.15
N THR A 457 -5.78 -1.03 18.49
CA THR A 457 -4.96 0.13 18.87
C THR A 457 -5.42 0.67 20.21
N GLY A 458 -4.51 0.73 21.19
CA GLY A 458 -4.78 1.13 22.59
C GLY A 458 -5.86 0.31 23.29
N GLY A 459 -6.13 -0.92 22.82
CA GLY A 459 -7.16 -1.80 23.35
C GLY A 459 -8.58 -1.52 22.85
N TYR A 460 -8.77 -0.53 21.97
CA TYR A 460 -10.05 -0.25 21.33
C TYR A 460 -10.22 -1.11 20.08
N VAL A 461 -11.47 -1.50 19.80
CA VAL A 461 -11.87 -2.33 18.66
C VAL A 461 -13.09 -1.72 17.98
N ASN A 462 -13.22 -1.91 16.66
CA ASN A 462 -14.42 -1.52 15.94
C ASN A 462 -15.50 -2.59 16.15
N ALA A 463 -16.59 -2.25 16.84
CA ALA A 463 -17.71 -3.17 17.07
C ALA A 463 -18.48 -3.53 15.79
N ASN A 464 -18.40 -2.70 14.74
CA ASN A 464 -19.05 -2.94 13.46
C ASN A 464 -18.03 -3.18 12.36
N ASN A 465 -17.74 -4.45 12.09
CA ASN A 465 -16.71 -4.87 11.14
C ASN A 465 -17.14 -4.81 9.66
N ARG A 466 -18.17 -4.03 9.31
CA ARG A 466 -18.73 -3.89 7.95
C ARG A 466 -19.02 -2.45 7.53
N ASP A 467 -18.61 -1.45 8.30
CA ASP A 467 -18.88 -0.04 7.99
C ASP A 467 -17.72 0.67 7.27
N GLY A 468 -16.64 -0.07 6.99
CA GLY A 468 -15.44 0.45 6.33
C GLY A 468 -14.66 1.42 7.22
N LYS A 469 -14.84 1.32 8.54
CA LYS A 469 -14.11 2.13 9.52
C LYS A 469 -13.17 1.28 10.34
N ILE A 470 -12.25 1.95 10.99
CA ILE A 470 -11.31 1.35 11.91
C ILE A 470 -10.95 2.36 12.99
N VAL A 471 -10.43 1.89 14.11
CA VAL A 471 -9.89 2.74 15.17
C VAL A 471 -8.82 3.69 14.60
N ASN A 472 -8.91 4.98 14.94
CA ASN A 472 -7.93 6.00 14.59
C ASN A 472 -6.82 6.07 15.65
N PRO A 473 -5.57 5.68 15.33
CA PRO A 473 -4.49 5.71 16.33
C PRO A 473 -4.28 7.10 16.95
N GLY A 474 -4.45 8.16 16.16
CA GLY A 474 -4.32 9.54 16.64
C GLY A 474 -5.40 10.03 17.57
N LYS A 475 -6.44 9.23 17.81
CA LYS A 475 -7.54 9.55 18.74
C LYS A 475 -7.61 8.63 19.94
N VAL A 476 -6.71 7.66 20.03
CA VAL A 476 -6.72 6.63 21.07
C VAL A 476 -5.82 7.02 22.25
N ASN A 477 -4.64 7.55 21.94
CA ASN A 477 -3.55 7.71 22.89
C ASN A 477 -3.35 9.17 23.32
N GLY A 478 -2.74 9.36 24.49
CA GLY A 478 -2.38 10.67 25.03
C GLY A 478 -3.47 11.40 25.86
N PRO A 479 -3.06 12.42 26.65
CA PRO A 479 -3.92 13.11 27.62
C PRO A 479 -5.21 13.70 27.04
N ALA A 480 -5.11 14.40 25.91
CA ALA A 480 -6.25 15.12 25.33
C ALA A 480 -7.35 14.15 24.90
N ASN A 481 -6.97 13.06 24.22
CA ASN A 481 -7.88 11.99 23.82
C ASN A 481 -8.50 11.32 25.05
N GLN A 482 -7.69 11.03 26.07
CA GLN A 482 -8.17 10.40 27.29
C GLN A 482 -9.18 11.27 28.04
N ILE A 483 -8.98 12.59 28.12
CA ILE A 483 -9.94 13.53 28.72
C ILE A 483 -11.30 13.47 28.02
N VAL A 484 -11.31 13.45 26.68
CA VAL A 484 -12.56 13.35 25.91
C VAL A 484 -13.26 12.02 26.19
N LEU A 485 -12.51 10.92 26.22
CA LEU A 485 -13.05 9.60 26.47
C LEU A 485 -13.60 9.46 27.89
N ASP A 486 -12.89 10.01 28.89
CA ASP A 486 -13.34 10.00 30.28
C ASP A 486 -14.58 10.90 30.48
N TYR A 487 -14.69 12.03 29.76
CA TYR A 487 -15.90 12.85 29.73
C TYR A 487 -17.10 12.11 29.13
N ILE A 488 -16.93 11.41 28.02
CA ILE A 488 -17.99 10.59 27.41
C ILE A 488 -18.45 9.51 28.41
N ASN A 489 -17.50 8.85 29.08
CA ASN A 489 -17.77 7.78 30.04
C ASN A 489 -18.49 8.28 31.29
N GLY A 490 -18.09 9.45 31.80
CA GLY A 490 -18.68 10.10 32.96
C GLY A 490 -20.01 10.82 32.68
N SER A 491 -20.43 10.92 31.42
CA SER A 491 -21.70 11.56 31.05
C SER A 491 -22.93 10.78 31.57
N SER A 492 -24.08 11.46 31.65
CA SER A 492 -25.37 10.85 32.01
C SER A 492 -26.08 10.17 30.83
N LEU A 493 -25.40 9.99 29.70
CA LEU A 493 -25.96 9.34 28.51
C LEU A 493 -26.21 7.85 28.78
N SER A 494 -27.13 7.22 28.04
CA SER A 494 -27.28 5.77 28.07
C SER A 494 -26.03 5.08 27.50
N ASP A 495 -25.76 3.84 27.90
CA ASP A 495 -24.55 3.12 27.46
C ASP A 495 -24.46 2.99 25.94
N ALA A 496 -25.59 2.76 25.26
CA ALA A 496 -25.65 2.71 23.80
C ALA A 496 -25.26 4.06 23.16
N LEU A 497 -25.70 5.18 23.75
CA LEU A 497 -25.37 6.51 23.25
C LEU A 497 -23.93 6.90 23.58
N LYS A 498 -23.42 6.53 24.76
CA LYS A 498 -21.99 6.65 25.11
C LYS A 498 -21.13 5.92 24.10
N GLN A 499 -21.48 4.68 23.78
CA GLN A 499 -20.76 3.87 22.81
C GLN A 499 -20.80 4.51 21.41
N SER A 500 -21.97 4.98 20.96
CA SER A 500 -22.09 5.66 19.65
C SER A 500 -21.26 6.96 19.56
N VAL A 501 -21.26 7.78 20.62
CA VAL A 501 -20.44 8.99 20.69
C VAL A 501 -18.96 8.65 20.72
N ARG A 502 -18.58 7.61 21.49
CA ARG A 502 -17.21 7.10 21.55
C ARG A 502 -16.73 6.61 20.19
N ASP A 503 -17.53 5.79 19.51
CA ASP A 503 -17.19 5.27 18.17
C ASP A 503 -17.11 6.40 17.13
N SER A 504 -18.01 7.38 17.21
CA SER A 504 -17.95 8.58 16.36
C SER A 504 -16.68 9.40 16.60
N TYR A 505 -16.18 9.43 17.84
CA TYR A 505 -14.90 10.05 18.16
C TYR A 505 -13.74 9.23 17.63
N LEU A 506 -13.64 7.95 18.02
CA LEU A 506 -12.46 7.10 17.82
C LEU A 506 -12.28 6.58 16.40
N LEU A 507 -13.36 6.32 15.67
CA LEU A 507 -13.27 5.64 14.38
C LEU A 507 -12.92 6.62 13.27
N GLN A 508 -12.18 6.13 12.28
CA GLN A 508 -11.91 6.78 11.01
C GLN A 508 -12.30 5.87 9.85
N LYS A 509 -12.61 6.46 8.70
CA LYS A 509 -12.81 5.68 7.47
C LYS A 509 -11.48 5.11 7.00
N ILE A 510 -11.47 3.86 6.58
CA ILE A 510 -10.28 3.23 5.99
C ILE A 510 -9.92 3.94 4.68
N PRO A 511 -8.65 4.34 4.47
CA PRO A 511 -8.20 4.86 3.19
C PRO A 511 -8.43 3.84 2.07
N ALA A 512 -9.25 4.22 1.09
CA ALA A 512 -9.57 3.38 -0.06
C ALA A 512 -8.46 3.37 -1.12
N HIS A 513 -7.59 4.37 -1.11
CA HIS A 513 -6.44 4.45 -2.00
C HIS A 513 -5.16 4.36 -1.20
N LEU A 514 -4.18 3.63 -1.73
CA LEU A 514 -2.80 3.65 -1.26
C LEU A 514 -1.88 4.04 -2.41
N PHE A 515 -1.00 5.00 -2.18
CA PHE A 515 0.02 5.43 -3.12
C PHE A 515 1.40 5.08 -2.59
N TRP A 516 2.23 4.54 -3.48
CA TRP A 516 3.64 4.32 -3.19
C TRP A 516 4.48 4.53 -4.42
N PHE A 517 5.72 4.89 -4.17
CA PHE A 517 6.73 5.14 -5.19
C PHE A 517 7.94 4.26 -4.94
N SER A 518 8.67 3.96 -5.99
CA SER A 518 9.96 3.33 -5.86
C SER A 518 10.96 3.79 -6.89
N ILE A 519 12.22 3.67 -6.50
CA ILE A 519 13.36 3.85 -7.38
C ILE A 519 14.24 2.62 -7.24
N GLY A 520 14.80 2.16 -8.35
CA GLY A 520 15.67 1.01 -8.31
C GLY A 520 16.60 0.88 -9.50
N PHE A 521 17.40 -0.17 -9.44
CA PHE A 521 18.42 -0.51 -10.42
C PHE A 521 18.53 -2.03 -10.56
N SER A 522 18.69 -2.52 -11.79
CA SER A 522 18.84 -3.94 -12.12
C SER A 522 20.22 -4.27 -12.67
N GLN A 523 20.80 -5.39 -12.26
CA GLN A 523 22.06 -5.93 -12.77
C GLN A 523 21.96 -7.44 -12.98
N SER A 524 22.73 -7.96 -13.94
CA SER A 524 22.88 -9.39 -14.20
C SER A 524 24.36 -9.76 -14.16
N PHE A 525 24.68 -10.95 -13.66
CA PHE A 525 26.03 -11.48 -13.49
C PHE A 525 26.20 -12.84 -14.14
#